data_AF-A0A7K0M3B7-F1
#
_entry.id   AF-A0A7K0M3B7-F1
#
_cell.length_a   1.000
_cell.length_b   1.000
_cell.length_c   1.000
_cell.angle_alpha   90.00
_cell.angle_beta   90.00
_cell.angle_gamma   90.00
#
_symmetry.space_group_name_H-M   'P 1'
#
loop_
_entity.id
_entity.type
_entity.pdbx_description
1 polymer ?
#
loop_
_entity_poly.entity_id
_entity_poly.type
_entity_poly.pdbx_seq_one_letter_code
_entity_poly.pdbx_strand_id
1 'polypeptide(L)'
;MDLLRRFALVGLIATAVDVIALLVLREQIGLPIWIADSLAVALATAVSWVLHALVSFPDDPARRWYNRPAQYVRASAVSLLADVFVLSLLYELLHPEWWGALLVIKVPALVVAFVLRLVMYREAMFVTVRQDQQVPNPRIAAAGEVRLSVIVPAYGEADRIAHSVQRIRSALSSIESDGGLQIVVVDDGSSDATAAEAERAGADLVLKQEVNAGKGSAVRAGMLAATGRVVAFTDAD
;
A
#
# COMPACT_ATOMS: atom_id res chain seq x y z
N MET A 1 -8.20 18.56 -12.38
CA MET A 1 -8.53 17.26 -13.03
C MET A 1 -8.35 16.14 -12.03
N ASP A 2 -9.38 15.34 -11.83
CA ASP A 2 -9.34 14.09 -11.04
C ASP A 2 -8.39 13.06 -11.70
N LEU A 3 -7.86 12.13 -10.91
CA LEU A 3 -6.85 11.13 -11.30
C LEU A 3 -7.26 10.36 -12.56
N LEU A 4 -8.52 9.91 -12.59
CA LEU A 4 -9.12 9.20 -13.73
C LEU A 4 -9.01 10.01 -15.03
N ARG A 5 -9.24 11.33 -14.97
CA ARG A 5 -9.16 12.19 -16.16
C ARG A 5 -7.72 12.38 -16.63
N ARG A 6 -6.77 12.50 -15.70
CA ARG A 6 -5.34 12.60 -16.02
C ARG A 6 -4.82 11.32 -16.65
N PHE A 7 -5.22 10.17 -16.09
CA PHE A 7 -4.85 8.87 -16.62
C PHE A 7 -5.43 8.62 -18.01
N ALA A 8 -6.72 8.91 -18.21
CA ALA A 8 -7.37 8.80 -19.51
C ALA A 8 -6.73 9.72 -20.57
N LEU A 9 -6.37 10.95 -20.20
CA LEU A 9 -5.68 11.89 -21.10
C LEU A 9 -4.33 11.33 -21.57
N VAL A 10 -3.51 10.82 -20.65
CA VAL A 10 -2.20 10.24 -20.99
C VAL A 10 -2.36 9.01 -21.88
N GLY A 11 -3.34 8.14 -21.59
CA GLY A 11 -3.65 6.99 -22.42
C GLY A 11 -4.06 7.37 -23.85
N LEU A 12 -4.92 8.38 -24.00
CA LEU A 12 -5.35 8.87 -25.32
C LEU A 12 -4.20 9.46 -26.13
N ILE A 13 -3.29 10.21 -25.49
CA ILE A 13 -2.08 10.74 -26.13
C ILE A 13 -1.18 9.59 -26.60
N ALA A 14 -0.96 8.57 -25.76
CA ALA A 14 -0.12 7.43 -26.11
C ALA A 14 -0.69 6.65 -27.31
N THR A 15 -2.00 6.40 -27.33
CA THR A 15 -2.67 5.74 -28.47
C THR A 15 -2.58 6.57 -29.74
N ALA A 16 -2.72 7.90 -29.65
CA ALA A 16 -2.57 8.77 -30.80
C ALA A 16 -1.14 8.74 -31.37
N VAL A 17 -0.12 8.79 -30.50
CA VAL A 17 1.29 8.67 -30.88
C VAL A 17 1.56 7.33 -31.56
N ASP A 18 1.05 6.22 -31.02
CA ASP A 18 1.20 4.88 -31.58
C ASP A 18 0.60 4.79 -33.00
N VAL A 19 -0.66 5.18 -33.16
CA VAL A 19 -1.35 5.10 -34.45
C VAL A 19 -0.69 6.01 -35.49
N ILE A 20 -0.36 7.25 -35.13
CA ILE A 20 0.29 8.20 -36.06
C ILE A 20 1.67 7.67 -36.46
N ALA A 21 2.48 7.20 -35.51
CA ALA A 21 3.79 6.65 -35.79
C ALA A 21 3.70 5.44 -36.71
N LEU A 22 2.77 4.51 -36.46
CA LEU A 22 2.56 3.34 -37.31
C LEU A 22 2.21 3.76 -38.75
N LEU A 23 1.26 4.66 -38.93
CA LEU A 23 0.83 5.11 -40.26
C LEU A 23 1.97 5.82 -41.00
N VAL A 24 2.72 6.69 -40.33
CA VAL A 24 3.87 7.38 -40.96
C VAL A 24 4.97 6.39 -41.34
N LEU A 25 5.35 5.48 -40.42
CA LEU A 25 6.39 4.49 -40.65
C LEU A 25 6.02 3.50 -41.76
N ARG A 26 4.74 3.13 -41.85
CA ARG A 26 4.25 2.20 -42.87
C ARG A 26 4.04 2.87 -44.22
N GLU A 27 3.26 3.96 -44.27
CA GLU A 27 2.78 4.55 -45.52
C GLU A 27 3.77 5.54 -46.15
N GLN A 28 4.49 6.32 -45.34
CA GLN A 28 5.42 7.33 -45.86
C GLN A 28 6.85 6.79 -45.99
N ILE A 29 7.29 5.98 -45.04
CA ILE A 29 8.66 5.44 -44.98
C ILE A 29 8.74 4.06 -45.62
N GLY A 30 7.62 3.33 -45.73
CA GLY A 30 7.57 2.03 -46.38
C GLY A 30 8.15 0.88 -45.54
N LEU A 31 8.28 1.05 -44.22
CA LEU A 31 8.83 0.01 -43.37
C LEU A 31 7.95 -1.26 -43.38
N PRO A 32 8.55 -2.45 -43.19
CA PRO A 32 7.80 -3.67 -42.89
C PRO A 32 6.87 -3.46 -41.69
N ILE A 33 5.66 -4.02 -41.74
CA ILE A 33 4.62 -3.78 -40.73
C ILE A 33 5.10 -4.08 -39.31
N TRP A 34 5.82 -5.17 -39.12
CA TRP A 34 6.34 -5.58 -37.82
C TRP A 34 7.40 -4.61 -37.27
N ILE A 35 8.23 -3.99 -38.14
CA ILE A 35 9.20 -2.96 -37.74
C ILE A 35 8.47 -1.67 -37.40
N ALA A 36 7.54 -1.24 -38.25
CA ALA A 36 6.77 -0.01 -38.06
C ALA A 36 5.99 -0.05 -36.74
N ASP A 37 5.32 -1.16 -36.45
CA ASP A 37 4.53 -1.35 -35.24
C ASP A 37 5.41 -1.45 -33.99
N SER A 38 6.52 -2.19 -34.06
CA SER A 38 7.47 -2.27 -32.94
C SER A 38 8.01 -0.89 -32.53
N LEU A 39 8.36 -0.05 -33.51
CA LEU A 39 8.86 1.31 -33.27
C LEU A 39 7.76 2.24 -32.75
N ALA A 40 6.54 2.13 -33.30
CA ALA A 40 5.39 2.93 -32.88
C ALA A 40 5.01 2.66 -31.41
N VAL A 41 4.87 1.39 -31.04
CA VAL A 41 4.51 0.99 -29.67
C VAL A 41 5.63 1.33 -28.69
N ALA A 42 6.90 1.18 -29.08
CA ALA A 42 8.03 1.57 -28.24
C ALA A 42 8.04 3.09 -27.97
N LEU A 43 7.81 3.91 -29.00
CA LEU A 43 7.70 5.36 -28.87
C LEU A 43 6.52 5.76 -27.97
N ALA A 44 5.34 5.18 -28.21
CA ALA A 44 4.15 5.45 -27.41
C ALA A 44 4.33 5.04 -25.94
N THR A 45 5.01 3.91 -25.69
CA THR A 45 5.32 3.44 -24.34
C THR A 45 6.24 4.43 -23.61
N ALA A 46 7.32 4.88 -24.27
CA ALA A 46 8.23 5.87 -23.70
C ALA A 46 7.53 7.20 -23.40
N VAL A 47 6.70 7.70 -24.32
CA VAL A 47 5.90 8.92 -24.11
C VAL A 47 4.95 8.75 -22.93
N SER A 48 4.22 7.63 -22.86
CA SER A 48 3.28 7.36 -21.76
C SER A 48 3.99 7.28 -20.40
N TRP A 49 5.20 6.69 -20.36
CA TRP A 49 6.00 6.56 -19.15
C TRP A 49 6.35 7.94 -18.58
N VAL A 50 6.85 8.85 -19.43
CA VAL A 50 7.16 10.23 -19.05
C VAL A 50 5.90 11.00 -18.62
N LEU A 51 4.81 10.88 -19.38
CA LEU A 51 3.58 11.59 -19.09
C LEU A 51 2.89 11.12 -17.81
N HIS A 52 2.89 9.81 -17.51
CA HIS A 52 2.36 9.30 -16.25
C HIS A 52 3.18 9.81 -15.05
N ALA A 53 4.50 9.91 -15.19
CA ALA A 53 5.38 10.45 -14.16
C ALA A 53 5.10 11.93 -13.86
N LEU A 54 4.84 12.74 -14.88
CA LEU A 54 4.62 14.18 -14.76
C LEU A 54 3.18 14.57 -14.43
N VAL A 55 2.19 13.88 -15.01
CA VAL A 55 0.79 14.31 -15.02
C VAL A 55 -0.09 13.45 -14.13
N SER A 56 -0.02 12.12 -14.27
CA SER A 56 -0.95 11.21 -13.60
C SER A 56 -0.66 11.05 -12.11
N PHE A 57 0.62 10.95 -11.72
CA PHE A 57 0.98 10.59 -10.35
C PHE A 57 2.02 11.51 -9.70
N PRO A 58 1.99 12.85 -9.80
CA PRO A 58 3.06 13.71 -9.29
C PRO A 58 3.42 13.47 -7.80
N ASP A 59 2.43 13.13 -6.95
CA ASP A 59 2.59 13.07 -5.49
C ASP A 59 2.09 11.77 -4.82
N ASP A 60 1.93 10.65 -5.55
CA ASP A 60 1.28 9.44 -5.00
C ASP A 60 2.27 8.49 -4.27
N PRO A 61 2.08 8.20 -2.96
CA PRO A 61 2.85 7.20 -2.21
C PRO A 61 2.76 5.78 -2.79
N ALA A 62 1.76 5.50 -3.64
CA ALA A 62 1.64 4.25 -4.39
C ALA A 62 2.76 4.05 -5.44
N ARG A 63 3.64 5.04 -5.68
CA ARG A 63 4.82 4.93 -6.57
C ARG A 63 5.82 3.81 -6.22
N ARG A 64 5.72 3.15 -5.05
CA ARG A 64 6.67 2.09 -4.64
C ARG A 64 6.84 0.96 -5.67
N TRP A 65 5.78 0.58 -6.39
CA TRP A 65 5.88 -0.46 -7.44
C TRP A 65 6.56 0.05 -8.73
N TYR A 66 6.41 1.35 -9.04
CA TYR A 66 7.04 1.99 -10.21
C TYR A 66 8.56 2.15 -10.04
N ASN A 67 9.03 2.24 -8.79
CA ASN A 67 10.46 2.22 -8.46
C ASN A 67 11.13 0.86 -8.73
N ARG A 68 10.36 -0.17 -9.13
CA ARG A 68 10.89 -1.45 -9.62
C ARG A 68 10.68 -1.55 -11.15
N PRO A 69 11.49 -0.83 -11.96
CA PRO A 69 11.28 -0.74 -13.41
C PRO A 69 11.28 -2.10 -14.12
N ALA A 70 11.95 -3.11 -13.55
CA ALA A 70 12.01 -4.46 -14.11
C ALA A 70 10.62 -5.10 -14.35
N GLN A 71 9.66 -4.92 -13.43
CA GLN A 71 8.31 -5.48 -13.59
C GLN A 71 7.54 -4.76 -14.70
N TYR A 72 7.66 -3.43 -14.76
CA TYR A 72 7.07 -2.61 -15.81
C TYR A 72 7.66 -2.96 -17.18
N VAL A 73 8.98 -3.06 -17.29
CA VAL A 73 9.68 -3.43 -18.53
C VAL A 73 9.27 -4.81 -19.01
N ARG A 74 9.18 -5.80 -18.12
CA ARG A 74 8.73 -7.16 -18.47
C ARG A 74 7.29 -7.16 -19.01
N ALA A 75 6.37 -6.51 -18.31
CA ALA A 75 4.97 -6.44 -18.75
C ALA A 75 4.85 -5.72 -20.10
N SER A 76 5.56 -4.59 -20.28
CA SER A 76 5.61 -3.85 -21.54
C SER A 76 6.18 -4.70 -22.68
N ALA A 77 7.25 -5.45 -22.45
CA ALA A 77 7.85 -6.33 -23.45
C ALA A 77 6.91 -7.46 -23.89
N VAL A 78 6.24 -8.15 -22.94
CA VAL A 78 5.28 -9.22 -23.27
C VAL A 78 4.08 -8.67 -24.02
N SER A 79 3.57 -7.50 -23.59
CA SER A 79 2.44 -6.85 -24.25
C SER A 79 2.78 -6.41 -25.68
N LEU A 80 3.99 -5.86 -25.87
CA LEU A 80 4.51 -5.44 -27.18
C LEU A 80 4.63 -6.64 -28.14
N LEU A 81 5.22 -7.75 -27.68
CA LEU A 81 5.35 -8.95 -28.51
C LEU A 81 3.98 -9.50 -28.94
N ALA A 82 3.01 -9.48 -28.03
CA ALA A 82 1.65 -9.90 -28.36
C ALA A 82 0.97 -8.95 -29.35
N ASP A 83 1.13 -7.63 -29.19
CA ASP A 83 0.59 -6.62 -30.10
C ASP A 83 1.13 -6.83 -31.53
N VAL A 84 2.46 -6.88 -31.67
CA VAL A 84 3.16 -7.06 -32.95
C VAL A 84 2.77 -8.40 -33.60
N PHE A 85 2.68 -9.47 -32.81
CA PHE A 85 2.28 -10.79 -33.31
C PHE A 85 0.85 -10.77 -33.85
N VAL A 86 -0.12 -10.26 -33.06
CA VAL A 86 -1.53 -10.21 -33.46
C VAL A 86 -1.70 -9.31 -34.69
N LEU A 87 -1.06 -8.14 -34.72
CA LEU A 87 -1.15 -7.25 -35.87
C LEU A 87 -0.55 -7.88 -37.12
N SER A 88 0.64 -8.49 -37.01
CA SER A 88 1.32 -9.12 -38.15
C SER A 88 0.48 -10.27 -38.72
N LEU A 89 -0.07 -11.11 -37.84
CA LEU A 89 -0.95 -12.22 -38.23
C LEU A 89 -2.22 -11.71 -38.93
N LEU A 90 -2.89 -10.70 -38.38
CA LEU A 90 -4.09 -10.14 -38.99
C LEU A 90 -3.80 -9.43 -40.31
N TYR A 91 -2.64 -8.77 -40.43
CA TYR A 91 -2.19 -8.15 -41.66
C TYR A 91 -1.98 -9.19 -42.77
N GLU A 92 -1.35 -10.31 -42.45
CA GLU A 92 -1.10 -11.41 -43.38
C GLU A 92 -2.39 -12.16 -43.77
N LEU A 93 -3.37 -12.27 -42.86
CA LEU A 93 -4.64 -12.96 -43.14
C LEU A 93 -5.64 -12.10 -43.93
N LEU A 94 -5.70 -10.80 -43.64
CA LEU A 94 -6.76 -9.93 -44.13
C LEU A 94 -6.32 -9.01 -45.27
N HIS A 95 -5.02 -8.91 -45.55
CA HIS A 95 -4.43 -8.11 -46.63
C HIS A 95 -5.11 -6.74 -46.80
N PRO A 96 -5.06 -5.88 -45.77
CA PRO A 96 -5.78 -4.61 -45.80
C PRO A 96 -5.30 -3.72 -46.96
N GLU A 97 -6.21 -3.35 -47.86
CA GLU A 97 -5.90 -2.58 -49.06
C GLU A 97 -5.83 -1.05 -48.85
N TRP A 98 -6.26 -0.57 -47.68
CA TRP A 98 -6.33 0.85 -47.37
C TRP A 98 -6.05 1.12 -45.89
N TRP A 99 -5.68 2.36 -45.59
CA TRP A 99 -5.24 2.78 -44.26
C TRP A 99 -6.28 2.53 -43.14
N GLY A 100 -7.58 2.63 -43.42
CA GLY A 100 -8.60 2.41 -42.39
C GLY A 100 -8.74 0.93 -42.02
N ALA A 101 -8.48 0.01 -42.94
CA ALA A 101 -8.45 -1.43 -42.63
C ALA A 101 -7.28 -1.76 -41.69
N LEU A 102 -6.15 -1.05 -41.78
CA LEU A 102 -5.05 -1.17 -40.80
C LEU A 102 -5.49 -0.79 -39.39
N LEU A 103 -6.30 0.26 -39.24
CA LEU A 103 -6.83 0.66 -37.94
C LEU A 103 -7.77 -0.40 -37.36
N VAL A 104 -8.63 -0.99 -38.20
CA VAL A 104 -9.56 -2.05 -37.79
C VAL A 104 -8.80 -3.26 -37.24
N ILE A 105 -7.73 -3.70 -37.90
CA ILE A 105 -6.95 -4.86 -37.44
C ILE A 105 -6.05 -4.55 -36.23
N LYS A 106 -5.70 -3.28 -36.00
CA LYS A 106 -4.93 -2.87 -34.81
C LYS A 106 -5.77 -2.87 -33.54
N VAL A 107 -7.08 -2.69 -33.63
CA VAL A 107 -7.97 -2.71 -32.44
C VAL A 107 -7.87 -4.04 -31.67
N PRO A 108 -8.00 -5.23 -32.30
CA PRO A 108 -7.77 -6.50 -31.63
C PRO A 108 -6.39 -6.64 -30.98
N ALA A 109 -5.33 -6.19 -31.65
CA ALA A 109 -3.96 -6.23 -31.12
C ALA A 109 -3.84 -5.41 -29.82
N LEU A 110 -4.34 -4.17 -29.84
CA LEU A 110 -4.36 -3.29 -28.68
C LEU A 110 -5.17 -3.86 -27.52
N VAL A 111 -6.31 -4.51 -27.81
CA VAL A 111 -7.14 -5.16 -26.78
C VAL A 111 -6.39 -6.31 -26.12
N VAL A 112 -5.74 -7.19 -26.90
CA VAL A 112 -4.95 -8.30 -26.37
C VAL A 112 -3.79 -7.79 -25.52
N ALA A 113 -3.03 -6.81 -26.02
CA ALA A 113 -1.93 -6.19 -25.31
C ALA A 113 -2.38 -5.53 -24.00
N PHE A 114 -3.53 -4.85 -24.01
CA PHE A 114 -4.12 -4.23 -22.83
C PHE A 114 -4.51 -5.26 -21.76
N VAL A 115 -5.18 -6.34 -22.15
CA VAL A 115 -5.58 -7.41 -21.21
C VAL A 115 -4.35 -8.07 -20.57
N LEU A 116 -3.33 -8.40 -21.36
CA LEU A 116 -2.07 -8.95 -20.84
C LEU A 116 -1.41 -8.01 -19.84
N ARG A 117 -1.32 -6.72 -20.17
CA ARG A 117 -0.78 -5.70 -19.27
C ARG A 117 -1.56 -5.62 -17.96
N LEU A 118 -2.90 -5.66 -18.02
CA LEU A 118 -3.77 -5.63 -16.84
C LEU A 118 -3.52 -6.84 -15.92
N VAL A 119 -3.42 -8.04 -16.49
CA VAL A 119 -3.13 -9.28 -15.74
C VAL A 119 -1.75 -9.22 -15.09
N MET A 120 -0.72 -8.84 -15.85
CA MET A 120 0.65 -8.76 -15.34
C MET A 120 0.82 -7.70 -14.25
N TYR A 121 0.21 -6.53 -14.41
CA TYR A 121 0.23 -5.49 -13.37
C TYR A 121 -0.51 -5.93 -12.12
N ARG A 122 -1.64 -6.63 -12.27
CA ARG A 122 -2.35 -7.22 -11.14
C ARG A 122 -1.46 -8.20 -10.37
N GLU A 123 -0.80 -9.14 -11.05
CA GLU A 123 0.13 -10.07 -10.40
C GLU A 123 1.31 -9.37 -9.73
N ALA A 124 1.96 -8.45 -10.45
CA ALA A 124 3.10 -7.69 -9.94
C ALA A 124 2.76 -6.89 -8.68
N MET A 125 1.57 -6.27 -8.65
CA MET A 125 1.05 -5.57 -7.49
C MET A 125 0.86 -6.53 -6.30
N PHE A 126 0.22 -7.69 -6.51
CA PHE A 126 0.00 -8.66 -5.42
C PHE A 126 1.31 -9.21 -4.85
N VAL A 127 2.27 -9.55 -5.71
CA VAL A 127 3.58 -10.05 -5.27
C VAL A 127 4.34 -8.98 -4.48
N THR A 128 4.34 -7.74 -4.98
CA THR A 128 5.08 -6.64 -4.35
C THR A 128 4.47 -6.25 -3.00
N VAL A 129 3.14 -6.13 -2.92
CA VAL A 129 2.45 -5.85 -1.65
C VAL A 129 2.72 -6.94 -0.62
N ARG A 130 2.67 -8.22 -1.03
CA ARG A 130 3.00 -9.34 -0.12
C ARG A 130 4.44 -9.30 0.37
N GLN A 131 5.39 -9.01 -0.52
CA GLN A 131 6.80 -8.90 -0.14
C GLN A 131 7.05 -7.74 0.82
N ASP A 132 6.48 -6.56 0.54
CA ASP A 132 6.63 -5.39 1.40
C ASP A 132 5.98 -5.61 2.78
N GLN A 133 4.89 -6.38 2.87
CA GLN A 133 4.29 -6.79 4.14
C GLN A 133 5.11 -7.83 4.91
N GLN A 134 5.96 -8.61 4.22
CA GLN A 134 6.81 -9.63 4.85
C GLN A 134 8.11 -9.07 5.40
N VAL A 135 8.58 -7.91 4.93
CA VAL A 135 9.75 -7.24 5.50
C VAL A 135 9.32 -6.60 6.82
N PRO A 136 9.85 -7.04 7.97
CA PRO A 136 9.60 -6.36 9.23
C PRO A 136 10.07 -4.92 9.07
N ASN A 137 9.17 -3.96 9.25
CA ASN A 137 9.57 -2.55 9.26
C ASN A 137 10.69 -2.41 10.31
N PRO A 138 11.91 -1.96 9.95
CA PRO A 138 12.97 -1.79 10.92
C PRO A 138 12.50 -0.78 11.95
N ARG A 139 12.00 -1.29 13.08
CA ARG A 139 11.56 -0.46 14.19
C ARG A 139 12.83 0.14 14.75
N ILE A 140 13.06 1.41 14.45
CA ILE A 140 13.99 2.23 15.24
C ILE A 140 13.59 1.99 16.70
N ALA A 141 14.56 1.70 17.56
CA ALA A 141 14.29 1.56 18.99
C ALA A 141 13.63 2.86 19.43
N ALA A 142 12.32 2.80 19.71
CA ALA A 142 11.60 3.98 20.14
C ALA A 142 12.26 4.50 21.42
N ALA A 143 12.23 5.82 21.61
CA ALA A 143 12.67 6.41 22.86
C ALA A 143 11.78 5.90 24.01
N GLY A 144 12.36 5.64 25.17
CA GLY A 144 11.63 5.16 26.34
C GLY A 144 12.57 4.64 27.42
N GLU A 145 12.15 4.81 28.67
CA GLU A 145 12.91 4.44 29.88
C GLU A 145 12.78 2.94 30.19
N VAL A 146 11.62 2.37 29.88
CA VAL A 146 11.31 0.94 30.05
C VAL A 146 11.08 0.26 28.71
N ARG A 147 11.12 -1.08 28.67
CA ARG A 147 10.95 -1.84 27.43
C ARG A 147 9.50 -1.86 26.97
N LEU A 148 8.56 -2.01 27.91
CA LEU A 148 7.13 -2.14 27.63
C LEU A 148 6.30 -1.39 28.67
N SER A 149 5.38 -0.54 28.21
CA SER A 149 4.28 -0.02 29.00
C SER A 149 2.99 -0.74 28.62
N VAL A 150 2.27 -1.27 29.61
CA VAL A 150 0.95 -1.90 29.42
C VAL A 150 -0.11 -0.99 30.03
N ILE A 151 -0.99 -0.46 29.18
CA ILE A 151 -2.13 0.36 29.57
C ILE A 151 -3.33 -0.54 29.89
N VAL A 152 -3.92 -0.36 31.06
CA VAL A 152 -5.11 -1.07 31.53
C VAL A 152 -6.22 -0.05 31.79
N PRO A 153 -7.11 0.23 30.83
CA PRO A 153 -8.30 1.04 31.09
C PRO A 153 -9.22 0.29 32.06
N ALA A 154 -9.73 0.99 33.08
CA ALA A 154 -10.55 0.40 34.13
C ALA A 154 -11.73 1.33 34.45
N TYR A 155 -12.92 0.76 34.66
CA TYR A 155 -14.10 1.47 35.14
C TYR A 155 -14.99 0.54 35.95
N GLY A 156 -15.14 0.79 37.25
CA GLY A 156 -15.93 -0.09 38.13
C GLY A 156 -15.30 -1.48 38.31
N GLU A 157 -13.98 -1.54 38.43
CA GLU A 157 -13.16 -2.75 38.43
C GLU A 157 -12.52 -3.05 39.80
N ALA A 158 -13.00 -2.47 40.90
CA ALA A 158 -12.40 -2.63 42.22
C ALA A 158 -12.12 -4.09 42.62
N ASP A 159 -13.06 -4.99 42.31
CA ASP A 159 -12.94 -6.41 42.68
C ASP A 159 -11.98 -7.22 41.78
N ARG A 160 -11.59 -6.70 40.61
CA ARG A 160 -10.85 -7.44 39.57
C ARG A 160 -9.48 -6.85 39.24
N ILE A 161 -9.33 -5.54 39.33
CA ILE A 161 -8.15 -4.83 38.84
C ILE A 161 -6.85 -5.35 39.48
N ALA A 162 -6.91 -5.72 40.76
CA ALA A 162 -5.74 -6.26 41.47
C ALA A 162 -5.25 -7.59 40.86
N HIS A 163 -6.18 -8.48 40.53
CA HIS A 163 -5.86 -9.75 39.87
C HIS A 163 -5.30 -9.53 38.46
N SER A 164 -5.84 -8.56 37.72
CA SER A 164 -5.39 -8.25 36.36
C SER A 164 -3.98 -7.66 36.33
N VAL A 165 -3.66 -6.74 37.24
CA VAL A 165 -2.30 -6.21 37.41
C VAL A 165 -1.31 -7.35 37.73
N GLN A 166 -1.66 -8.23 38.67
CA GLN A 166 -0.81 -9.38 39.04
C GLN A 166 -0.64 -10.37 37.88
N ARG A 167 -1.71 -10.65 37.12
CA ARG A 167 -1.66 -11.52 35.93
C ARG A 167 -0.75 -10.95 34.85
N ILE A 168 -0.85 -9.66 34.57
CA ILE A 168 0.01 -8.98 33.59
C ILE A 168 1.48 -9.10 34.02
N ARG A 169 1.79 -8.78 35.28
CA ARG A 169 3.16 -8.84 35.80
C ARG A 169 3.72 -10.27 35.77
N SER A 170 2.91 -11.27 36.12
CA SER A 170 3.30 -12.70 36.06
C SER A 170 3.53 -13.19 34.62
N ALA A 171 2.60 -12.90 33.71
CA ALA A 171 2.70 -13.28 32.30
C ALA A 171 3.90 -12.62 31.60
N LEU A 172 4.28 -11.43 32.04
CA LEU A 172 5.41 -10.66 31.54
C LEU A 172 6.62 -10.71 32.48
N SER A 173 6.75 -11.76 33.31
CA SER A 173 7.83 -11.92 34.29
C SER A 173 9.24 -11.82 33.70
N SER A 174 9.43 -12.29 32.47
CA SER A 174 10.71 -12.12 31.74
C SER A 174 11.03 -10.66 31.42
N ILE A 175 10.00 -9.84 31.20
CA ILE A 175 10.13 -8.40 30.98
C ILE A 175 10.34 -7.67 32.31
N GLU A 176 9.60 -8.07 33.32
CA GLU A 176 9.67 -7.54 34.68
C GLU A 176 11.02 -7.78 35.35
N SER A 177 11.65 -8.95 35.12
CA SER A 177 12.85 -9.38 35.84
C SER A 177 14.08 -8.47 35.70
N ASP A 178 14.12 -7.61 34.68
CA ASP A 178 15.15 -6.59 34.50
C ASP A 178 14.62 -5.14 34.68
N GLY A 179 13.44 -4.99 35.29
CA GLY A 179 12.77 -3.70 35.48
C GLY A 179 12.23 -3.08 34.19
N GLY A 180 12.07 -3.88 33.12
CA GLY A 180 11.67 -3.40 31.80
C GLY A 180 10.17 -3.20 31.57
N LEU A 181 9.33 -3.39 32.59
CA LEU A 181 7.87 -3.33 32.50
C LEU A 181 7.32 -2.15 33.30
N GLN A 182 6.34 -1.46 32.73
CA GLN A 182 5.49 -0.47 33.41
C GLN A 182 4.02 -0.83 33.18
N ILE A 183 3.25 -0.93 34.23
CA ILE A 183 1.79 -1.14 34.18
C ILE A 183 1.13 0.20 34.53
N VAL A 184 0.39 0.76 33.58
CA VAL A 184 -0.35 2.02 33.74
C VAL A 184 -1.83 1.69 33.78
N VAL A 185 -2.46 1.84 34.94
CA VAL A 185 -3.91 1.70 35.07
C VAL A 185 -4.55 3.07 34.86
N VAL A 186 -5.61 3.13 34.05
CA VAL A 186 -6.37 4.36 33.82
C VAL A 186 -7.80 4.15 34.30
N ASP A 187 -8.11 4.68 35.48
CA ASP A 187 -9.45 4.74 36.04
C ASP A 187 -10.27 5.81 35.31
N ASP A 188 -11.22 5.38 34.50
CA ASP A 188 -12.12 6.22 33.69
C ASP A 188 -13.28 6.78 34.53
N GLY A 189 -12.96 7.39 35.67
CA GLY A 189 -13.93 8.07 36.54
C GLY A 189 -14.81 7.14 37.37
N SER A 190 -14.26 6.05 37.92
CA SER A 190 -15.01 5.14 38.79
C SER A 190 -15.45 5.79 40.10
N SER A 191 -16.64 5.40 40.58
CA SER A 191 -17.18 5.78 41.88
C SER A 191 -16.79 4.84 43.03
N ASP A 192 -16.15 3.71 42.71
CA ASP A 192 -15.71 2.68 43.64
C ASP A 192 -14.21 2.82 43.98
N ALA A 193 -13.62 1.76 44.55
CA ALA A 193 -12.22 1.73 44.96
C ALA A 193 -11.23 1.36 43.84
N THR A 194 -11.64 1.33 42.55
CA THR A 194 -10.82 0.83 41.43
C THR A 194 -9.39 1.38 41.42
N ALA A 195 -9.21 2.71 41.47
CA ALA A 195 -7.88 3.32 41.50
C ALA A 195 -7.06 2.88 42.73
N ALA A 196 -7.67 2.85 43.91
CA ALA A 196 -6.99 2.48 45.15
C ALA A 196 -6.60 1.00 45.19
N GLU A 197 -7.40 0.12 44.56
CA GLU A 197 -7.08 -1.30 44.40
C GLU A 197 -5.96 -1.51 43.38
N ALA A 198 -5.93 -0.74 42.29
CA ALA A 198 -4.85 -0.75 41.32
C ALA A 198 -3.51 -0.33 41.93
N GLU A 199 -3.49 0.75 42.71
CA GLU A 199 -2.30 1.20 43.45
C GLU A 199 -1.81 0.12 44.43
N ARG A 200 -2.72 -0.47 45.22
CA ARG A 200 -2.38 -1.55 46.17
C ARG A 200 -1.87 -2.82 45.49
N ALA A 201 -2.33 -3.09 44.27
CA ALA A 201 -1.87 -4.21 43.48
C ALA A 201 -0.48 -4.00 42.85
N GLY A 202 0.10 -2.80 42.98
CA GLY A 202 1.40 -2.46 42.44
C GLY A 202 1.35 -2.07 40.97
N ALA A 203 0.31 -1.35 40.53
CA ALA A 203 0.40 -0.59 39.28
C ALA A 203 1.48 0.48 39.41
N ASP A 204 2.31 0.65 38.37
CA ASP A 204 3.43 1.60 38.38
C ASP A 204 2.96 3.06 38.23
N LEU A 205 1.81 3.25 37.57
CA LEU A 205 1.12 4.52 37.44
C LEU A 205 -0.39 4.30 37.43
N VAL A 206 -1.13 5.09 38.20
CA VAL A 206 -2.59 5.13 38.16
C VAL A 206 -3.04 6.52 37.77
N LEU A 207 -3.77 6.62 36.65
CA LEU A 207 -4.39 7.85 36.18
C LEU A 207 -5.87 7.81 36.48
N LYS A 208 -6.40 8.85 37.15
CA LYS A 208 -7.83 8.97 37.42
C LYS A 208 -8.44 10.08 36.58
N GLN A 209 -9.41 9.74 35.74
CA GLN A 209 -10.23 10.72 35.02
C GLN A 209 -11.33 11.26 35.94
N GLU A 210 -11.71 12.53 35.74
CA GLU A 210 -12.75 13.17 36.55
C GLU A 210 -14.14 12.60 36.27
N VAL A 211 -14.39 12.21 35.02
CA VAL A 211 -15.66 11.66 34.54
C VAL A 211 -15.39 10.51 33.59
N ASN A 212 -16.32 9.55 33.53
CA ASN A 212 -16.27 8.48 32.53
C ASN A 212 -16.42 9.05 31.12
N ALA A 213 -15.38 8.91 30.32
CA ALA A 213 -15.30 9.37 28.93
C ALA A 213 -15.14 8.20 27.94
N GLY A 214 -15.26 6.96 28.43
CA GLY A 214 -15.17 5.73 27.69
C GLY A 214 -13.74 5.20 27.51
N LYS A 215 -13.63 3.89 27.26
CA LYS A 215 -12.36 3.16 27.08
C LYS A 215 -11.37 3.84 26.14
N GLY A 216 -11.83 4.44 25.03
CA GLY A 216 -10.96 5.16 24.09
C GLY A 216 -10.25 6.37 24.72
N SER A 217 -10.95 7.11 25.59
CA SER A 217 -10.37 8.20 26.38
C SER A 217 -9.31 7.66 27.34
N ALA A 218 -9.63 6.59 28.06
CA ALA A 218 -8.74 5.95 29.02
C ALA A 218 -7.46 5.43 28.36
N VAL A 219 -7.59 4.69 27.25
CA VAL A 219 -6.44 4.19 26.47
C VAL A 219 -5.61 5.36 25.95
N ARG A 220 -6.23 6.41 25.41
CA ARG A 220 -5.49 7.60 24.93
C ARG A 220 -4.71 8.27 26.05
N ALA A 221 -5.31 8.46 27.21
CA ALA A 221 -4.64 9.06 28.36
C ALA A 221 -3.43 8.22 28.81
N GLY A 222 -3.60 6.89 28.91
CA GLY A 222 -2.50 5.99 29.26
C GLY A 222 -1.38 5.99 28.22
N MET A 223 -1.73 5.96 26.93
CA MET A 223 -0.76 6.02 25.82
C MET A 223 0.09 7.30 25.86
N LEU A 224 -0.49 8.42 26.27
CA LEU A 224 0.22 9.70 26.38
C LEU A 224 1.11 9.79 27.63
N ALA A 225 0.79 9.03 28.68
CA ALA A 225 1.56 9.00 29.93
C ALA A 225 2.64 7.91 29.97
N ALA A 226 2.55 6.92 29.08
CA ALA A 226 3.50 5.81 29.01
C ALA A 226 4.93 6.27 28.70
N THR A 227 5.91 5.65 29.35
CA THR A 227 7.35 5.93 29.12
C THR A 227 8.09 4.76 28.45
N GLY A 228 7.37 3.75 28.00
CA GLY A 228 7.94 2.54 27.39
C GLY A 228 8.26 2.69 25.92
N ARG A 229 9.32 2.01 25.47
CA ARG A 229 9.70 1.91 24.05
C ARG A 229 8.64 1.19 23.22
N VAL A 230 7.92 0.28 23.83
CA VAL A 230 6.71 -0.35 23.28
C VAL A 230 5.57 0.00 24.20
N VAL A 231 4.44 0.42 23.65
CA VAL A 231 3.22 0.65 24.43
C VAL A 231 2.14 -0.27 23.88
N ALA A 232 1.55 -1.05 24.77
CA ALA A 232 0.42 -1.94 24.49
C ALA A 232 -0.72 -1.58 25.43
N PHE A 233 -1.94 -2.00 25.10
CA PHE A 233 -3.06 -1.94 26.02
C PHE A 233 -3.76 -3.30 26.06
N THR A 234 -4.35 -3.61 27.20
CA THR A 234 -5.18 -4.81 27.40
C THR A 234 -6.37 -4.43 28.26
N ASP A 235 -7.46 -5.16 28.13
CA ASP A 235 -8.61 -4.99 29.02
C ASP A 235 -8.30 -5.47 30.44
N ALA A 236 -9.09 -4.97 31.38
CA ALA A 236 -8.98 -5.29 32.80
C ALA A 236 -9.58 -6.67 33.16
N ASP A 237 -10.18 -7.41 32.21
CA ASP A 237 -10.82 -8.73 32.40
C ASP A 237 -10.18 -9.89 31.61
#